data_AF-A0A830BPL2-F1
#
_entry.id   AF-A0A830BPL2-F1
#
_cell.length_a   1.000
_cell.length_b   1.000
_cell.length_c   1.000
_cell.angle_alpha   90.00
_cell.angle_beta   90.00
_cell.angle_gamma   90.00
#
_symmetry.space_group_name_H-M   'P 1'
#
loop_
_entity.id
_entity.type
_entity.pdbx_description
1 polymer ?
#
loop_
_entity_poly.entity_id
_entity_poly.type
_entity_poly.pdbx_seq_one_letter_code
_entity_poly.pdbx_strand_id
1 'polypeptide(L)'
;NVKGLQILKEGSWVDVQPVRNVVVINTGDQIEVLSNGRYKSVWHRVLAMPDGNRRSIASFYNPSYKATIEPAEGLLGDERVEKEVDDEEDKYPKFVFEDYMSARLGRDVKPTSREPY
;
A
#
# COMPACT_ATOMS: atom_id res chain seq x y z
N ASN A 1 -23.71 3.49 13.75
CA ASN A 1 -22.69 3.58 12.67
C ASN A 1 -23.29 3.10 11.36
N VAL A 2 -23.00 3.79 10.25
CA VAL A 2 -23.48 3.42 8.91
C VAL A 2 -22.41 2.55 8.22
N LYS A 3 -22.84 1.45 7.59
CA LYS A 3 -21.96 0.53 6.83
C LYS A 3 -21.54 1.15 5.49
N GLY A 4 -20.68 0.47 4.74
CA GLY A 4 -20.39 0.83 3.35
C GLY A 4 -18.95 0.57 2.92
N LEU A 5 -17.98 0.53 3.85
CA LEU A 5 -16.62 0.16 3.51
C LEU A 5 -16.53 -1.36 3.28
N GLN A 6 -15.99 -1.75 2.13
CA GLN A 6 -15.71 -3.15 1.78
C GLN A 6 -14.25 -3.32 1.39
N ILE A 7 -13.70 -4.50 1.67
CA ILE A 7 -12.38 -4.95 1.20
C ILE A 7 -12.55 -6.16 0.29
N LEU A 8 -11.65 -6.32 -0.69
CA LEU A 8 -11.58 -7.53 -1.50
C LEU A 8 -10.69 -8.55 -0.78
N LYS A 9 -11.26 -9.69 -0.40
CA LYS A 9 -10.56 -10.80 0.23
C LYS A 9 -10.91 -12.08 -0.53
N GLU A 10 -9.90 -12.81 -1.00
CA GLU A 10 -10.09 -14.12 -1.67
C GLU A 10 -11.13 -14.06 -2.82
N GLY A 11 -11.06 -13.01 -3.63
CA GLY A 11 -11.96 -12.78 -4.75
C GLY A 11 -13.37 -12.29 -4.38
N SER A 12 -13.67 -12.11 -3.09
CA SER A 12 -14.98 -11.69 -2.61
C SER A 12 -14.93 -10.35 -1.87
N TRP A 13 -15.96 -9.52 -2.06
CA TRP A 13 -16.10 -8.26 -1.32
C TRP A 13 -16.69 -8.53 0.06
N VAL A 14 -15.99 -8.10 1.11
CA VAL A 14 -16.38 -8.31 2.51
C VAL A 14 -16.56 -6.96 3.21
N ASP A 15 -17.66 -6.81 3.96
CA ASP A 15 -17.94 -5.62 4.75
C ASP A 15 -16.95 -5.45 5.91
N VAL A 16 -16.41 -4.25 6.06
CA VAL A 16 -15.71 -3.85 7.29
C VAL A 16 -16.75 -3.36 8.29
N GLN A 17 -16.97 -4.13 9.36
CA GLN A 17 -17.97 -3.80 10.37
C GLN A 17 -17.57 -2.54 11.15
N PRO A 18 -18.42 -1.50 11.19
CA PRO A 18 -18.11 -0.29 11.94
C PRO A 18 -18.20 -0.52 13.46
N VAL A 19 -17.07 -0.56 14.15
CA VAL A 19 -17.04 -0.62 15.62
C VAL A 19 -17.02 0.81 16.20
N ARG A 20 -17.68 1.03 17.33
CA ARG A 20 -17.72 2.36 17.98
C ARG A 20 -16.35 2.68 18.59
N ASN A 21 -15.90 3.94 18.47
CA ASN A 21 -14.66 4.46 19.04
C ASN A 21 -13.37 3.74 18.56
N VAL A 22 -13.39 3.15 17.36
CA VAL A 22 -12.20 2.61 16.73
C VAL A 22 -11.92 3.30 15.41
N VAL A 23 -10.69 3.16 14.95
CA VAL A 23 -10.28 3.51 13.58
C VAL A 23 -9.99 2.25 12.79
N VAL A 24 -10.24 2.30 11.49
CA VAL A 24 -9.81 1.24 10.57
C VAL A 24 -8.46 1.67 10.00
N ILE A 25 -7.48 0.77 10.08
CA ILE A 25 -6.14 0.97 9.50
C ILE A 25 -6.00 -0.02 8.35
N ASN A 26 -5.59 0.48 7.19
CA ASN A 26 -5.19 -0.36 6.05
C ASN A 26 -3.76 -0.03 5.66
N THR A 27 -3.08 -1.04 5.13
CA THR A 27 -1.77 -0.91 4.50
C THR A 27 -1.93 -0.35 3.09
N GLY A 28 -0.99 0.51 2.71
CA GLY A 28 -0.82 0.95 1.31
C GLY A 28 0.34 0.22 0.66
N ASP A 29 0.49 0.43 -0.65
CA ASP A 29 1.47 -0.24 -1.51
C ASP A 29 2.90 -0.15 -0.96
N GLN A 30 3.24 0.93 -0.25
CA GLN A 30 4.62 1.13 0.22
C GLN A 30 4.97 0.20 1.37
N ILE A 31 4.00 -0.13 2.22
CA ILE A 31 4.19 -1.15 3.27
C ILE A 31 4.24 -2.54 2.64
N GLU A 32 3.53 -2.78 1.54
CA GLU A 32 3.63 -4.04 0.80
C GLU A 32 5.03 -4.24 0.23
N VAL A 33 5.58 -3.21 -0.44
CA VAL A 33 6.95 -3.24 -0.99
C VAL A 33 7.98 -3.41 0.12
N LEU A 34 7.93 -2.58 1.17
CA LEU A 34 8.87 -2.66 2.31
C LEU A 34 8.88 -4.03 2.98
N SER A 35 7.73 -4.72 3.00
CA SER A 35 7.59 -6.04 3.60
C SER A 35 7.79 -7.20 2.61
N ASN A 36 8.30 -6.90 1.41
CA ASN A 36 8.46 -7.83 0.29
C ASN A 36 7.20 -8.70 0.03
N GLY A 37 6.02 -8.08 0.18
CA GLY A 37 4.73 -8.72 -0.07
C GLY A 37 4.09 -9.42 1.14
N ARG A 38 4.71 -9.40 2.33
CA ARG A 38 4.15 -10.00 3.56
C ARG A 38 2.87 -9.30 4.02
N TYR A 39 2.79 -7.97 3.89
CA TYR A 39 1.58 -7.20 4.18
C TYR A 39 0.95 -6.67 2.91
N LYS A 40 -0.31 -7.02 2.63
CA LYS A 40 -0.97 -6.70 1.36
C LYS A 40 -1.68 -5.35 1.37
N SER A 41 -1.50 -4.57 0.31
CA SER A 41 -2.31 -3.39 -0.04
C SER A 41 -3.60 -3.87 -0.70
N VAL A 42 -4.64 -4.05 0.11
CA VAL A 42 -5.90 -4.64 -0.35
C VAL A 42 -6.78 -3.64 -1.08
N TRP A 43 -7.41 -4.10 -2.17
CA TRP A 43 -8.48 -3.36 -2.80
C TRP A 43 -9.61 -3.10 -1.80
N HIS A 44 -10.10 -1.87 -1.78
CA HIS A 44 -11.20 -1.45 -0.95
C HIS A 44 -12.13 -0.52 -1.73
N ARG A 45 -13.40 -0.52 -1.37
CA ARG A 45 -14.41 0.36 -1.97
C ARG A 45 -15.39 0.85 -0.91
N VAL A 46 -16.09 1.93 -1.23
CA VAL A 46 -17.21 2.41 -0.41
C VAL A 46 -18.48 2.30 -1.24
N LEU A 47 -19.48 1.59 -0.72
CA LEU A 47 -20.81 1.53 -1.30
C LEU A 47 -21.63 2.74 -0.86
N ALA A 48 -22.32 3.37 -1.82
CA ALA A 48 -23.37 4.32 -1.53
C ALA A 48 -24.63 3.54 -1.12
N MET A 49 -25.06 3.72 0.13
CA MET A 49 -26.26 3.05 0.66
C MET A 49 -27.46 4.00 0.56
N PRO A 50 -28.66 3.50 0.19
CA PRO A 50 -29.86 4.32 0.11
C PRO A 50 -30.37 4.75 1.49
N ASP A 51 -30.02 4.00 2.54
CA ASP A 51 -30.44 4.21 3.92
C ASP A 51 -29.33 4.83 4.77
N GLY A 52 -29.40 6.16 4.92
CA GLY A 52 -28.61 6.92 5.88
C GLY A 52 -27.41 7.66 5.31
N ASN A 53 -26.87 8.58 6.12
CA ASN A 53 -25.78 9.46 5.72
C ASN A 53 -24.47 8.97 6.36
N ARG A 54 -23.56 8.44 5.54
CA ARG A 54 -22.20 8.08 5.99
C ARG A 54 -21.24 9.24 5.77
N ARG A 55 -20.51 9.60 6.83
CA ARG A 55 -19.36 10.52 6.77
C ARG A 55 -18.13 9.78 7.26
N SER A 56 -17.01 9.94 6.57
CA SER A 56 -15.72 9.39 6.96
C SER A 56 -14.61 10.37 6.62
N ILE A 57 -13.55 10.36 7.43
CA ILE A 57 -12.31 11.07 7.17
C ILE A 57 -11.23 10.01 7.00
N ALA A 58 -10.47 10.10 5.91
CA ALA A 58 -9.30 9.28 5.68
C ALA A 58 -8.05 10.15 5.83
N SER A 59 -7.06 9.64 6.56
CA SER A 59 -5.76 10.27 6.73
C SER A 59 -4.69 9.33 6.22
N PHE A 60 -3.80 9.85 5.37
CA PHE A 60 -2.73 9.06 4.75
C PHE A 60 -1.39 9.46 5.37
N TYR A 61 -0.72 8.50 6.00
CA TYR A 61 0.64 8.68 6.49
C TYR A 61 1.61 8.15 5.43
N ASN A 62 2.04 9.05 4.54
CA ASN A 62 2.85 8.72 3.38
C ASN A 62 4.34 9.00 3.62
N PRO A 63 5.24 8.30 2.90
CA PRO A 63 6.66 8.65 2.88
C PRO A 63 6.90 10.08 2.36
N SER A 64 8.11 10.59 2.60
CA SER A 64 8.61 11.75 1.87
C SER A 64 8.59 11.48 0.36
N TYR A 65 8.29 12.49 -0.46
CA TYR A 65 8.36 12.36 -1.92
C TYR A 65 9.75 11.93 -2.41
N LYS A 66 10.80 12.32 -1.71
CA LYS A 66 12.19 11.94 -2.02
C LYS A 66 12.59 10.57 -1.44
N ALA A 67 11.71 9.90 -0.70
CA ALA A 67 12.02 8.61 -0.11
C ALA A 67 12.17 7.56 -1.20
N THR A 68 13.23 6.77 -1.10
CA THR A 68 13.38 5.54 -1.87
C THR A 68 12.67 4.40 -1.14
N ILE A 69 11.85 3.65 -1.87
CA ILE A 69 11.08 2.52 -1.37
C ILE A 69 11.63 1.26 -2.04
N GLU A 70 11.99 0.27 -1.22
CA GLU A 70 12.50 -1.04 -1.62
C GLU A 70 12.21 -2.06 -0.51
N PRO A 71 12.28 -3.38 -0.77
CA PRO A 71 12.20 -4.38 0.28
C PRO A 71 13.19 -4.10 1.42
N ALA A 72 12.69 -4.07 2.66
CA ALA A 72 13.54 -3.79 3.82
C ALA A 72 14.35 -5.05 4.19
N GLU A 73 15.68 -4.93 4.18
CA GLU A 73 16.60 -6.05 4.43
C GLU A 73 16.28 -6.84 5.71
N GLY A 74 15.94 -6.16 6.80
CA GLY A 74 15.63 -6.77 8.09
C GLY A 74 14.24 -7.42 8.21
N LEU A 75 13.36 -7.24 7.23
CA LEU A 75 12.02 -7.84 7.19
C LEU A 75 11.93 -9.08 6.29
N LEU A 76 13.03 -9.42 5.60
CA LEU A 76 13.17 -10.64 4.81
C LEU A 76 13.25 -11.91 5.67
N GLY A 77 13.43 -11.76 7.00
CA GLY A 77 13.42 -12.85 7.98
C GLY A 77 14.59 -13.84 7.86
N ASP A 78 14.69 -14.73 8.84
CA ASP A 78 15.57 -15.90 8.87
C ASP A 78 15.29 -16.93 7.74
N GLU A 79 14.53 -16.58 6.71
CA GLU A 79 14.38 -17.42 5.51
C GLU A 79 15.70 -17.54 4.72
N ARG A 80 16.70 -16.70 5.06
CA ARG A 80 18.11 -16.86 4.65
C ARG A 80 18.91 -17.90 5.46
N VAL A 81 18.37 -18.50 6.53
CA VAL A 81 19.14 -19.43 7.40
C VAL A 81 19.10 -20.89 6.92
N GLU A 82 18.20 -21.30 6.03
CA GLU A 82 18.21 -22.68 5.51
C GLU A 82 17.87 -22.83 4.02
N LYS A 83 18.08 -21.81 3.19
CA LYS A 83 17.98 -21.97 1.74
C LYS A 83 19.20 -21.38 1.07
N GLU A 84 19.93 -22.29 0.43
CA GLU A 84 21.11 -22.00 -0.36
C GLU A 84 20.85 -20.84 -1.32
N VAL A 85 21.94 -20.11 -1.58
CA VAL A 85 22.06 -18.95 -2.45
C VAL A 85 21.62 -19.32 -3.86
N ASP A 86 20.32 -19.27 -4.14
CA ASP A 86 19.74 -19.21 -5.48
C ASP A 86 18.29 -18.67 -5.37
N ASP A 87 18.09 -17.45 -5.91
CA ASP A 87 16.84 -16.98 -6.54
C ASP A 87 15.52 -16.81 -5.72
N GLU A 88 15.50 -16.10 -4.59
CA GLU A 88 14.34 -15.22 -4.32
C GLU A 88 14.72 -13.79 -4.71
N GLU A 89 14.52 -13.49 -5.99
CA GLU A 89 14.57 -12.13 -6.52
C GLU A 89 13.58 -11.25 -5.75
N ASP A 90 14.00 -10.03 -5.39
CA ASP A 90 13.11 -9.06 -4.76
C ASP A 90 11.81 -8.95 -5.56
N LYS A 91 10.67 -9.27 -4.94
CA LYS A 91 9.36 -9.32 -5.62
C LYS A 91 8.93 -7.95 -6.14
N TYR A 92 9.55 -6.90 -5.61
CA TYR A 92 9.24 -5.52 -5.92
C TYR A 92 10.51 -4.75 -6.26
N PRO A 93 10.49 -3.91 -7.30
CA PRO A 93 11.62 -3.08 -7.66
C PRO A 93 11.81 -1.93 -6.66
N LYS A 94 13.03 -1.39 -6.64
CA LYS A 94 13.36 -0.12 -5.98
C LYS A 94 12.81 1.07 -6.77
N PHE A 95 12.18 2.04 -6.11
CA PHE A 95 11.69 3.27 -6.74
C PHE A 95 11.65 4.48 -5.80
N VAL A 96 11.55 5.69 -6.35
CA VAL A 96 11.32 6.93 -5.59
C VAL A 96 9.82 7.19 -5.46
N PHE A 97 9.36 7.56 -4.25
CA PHE A 97 7.93 7.71 -3.96
C PHE A 97 7.23 8.76 -4.85
N GLU A 98 7.92 9.85 -5.20
CA GLU A 98 7.41 10.87 -6.14
C GLU A 98 7.09 10.31 -7.53
N ASP A 99 8.00 9.52 -8.10
CA ASP A 99 7.84 8.93 -9.42
C ASP A 99 6.66 7.96 -9.42
N TYR A 100 6.59 7.11 -8.39
CA TYR A 100 5.47 6.20 -8.17
C TYR A 100 4.14 6.95 -8.06
N MET A 101 4.07 8.03 -7.28
CA MET A 101 2.82 8.79 -7.10
C MET A 101 2.38 9.48 -8.38
N SER A 102 3.34 9.94 -9.18
CA SER A 102 3.04 10.58 -10.45
C SER A 102 2.49 9.56 -11.45
N ALA A 103 3.11 8.38 -11.56
CA ALA A 103 2.58 7.27 -12.35
C ALA A 103 1.18 6.82 -11.86
N ARG A 104 1.00 6.62 -10.55
CA ARG A 104 -0.26 6.16 -9.94
C ARG A 104 -1.42 7.14 -10.18
N LEU A 105 -1.15 8.43 -10.18
CA LEU A 105 -2.16 9.47 -10.39
C LEU A 105 -2.35 9.84 -11.86
N GLY A 106 -1.67 9.15 -12.78
CA GLY A 106 -1.73 9.47 -14.21
C GLY A 106 -1.23 10.88 -14.52
N ARG A 107 -0.26 11.38 -13.73
CA ARG A 107 0.43 12.64 -14.00
C ARG A 107 1.69 12.30 -14.77
N ASP A 108 1.73 12.66 -16.06
CA ASP A 108 2.91 12.47 -16.89
C ASP A 108 4.16 13.07 -16.22
N VAL A 109 5.09 12.23 -15.76
CA VAL A 109 6.42 12.68 -15.35
C VAL A 109 7.23 12.89 -16.61
N LYS A 110 7.46 14.15 -16.99
CA LYS A 110 8.60 14.45 -17.86
C LYS A 110 9.87 14.22 -17.05
N PRO A 111 10.85 13.44 -17.55
CA PRO A 111 12.12 13.27 -16.86
C PRO A 111 12.76 14.65 -16.73
N THR A 112 12.92 15.15 -15.50
CA THR A 112 13.82 16.27 -15.29
C THR A 112 15.23 15.71 -15.34
N SER A 113 15.91 16.02 -16.45
CA SER A 113 17.36 15.97 -16.54
C SER A 113 17.95 16.65 -15.31
N ARG A 114 18.56 15.87 -14.41
CA ARG A 114 19.58 16.40 -13.50
C ARG A 114 20.90 15.76 -13.89
N GLU A 115 21.70 16.56 -14.56
CA GLU A 115 23.14 16.37 -14.72
C GLU A 115 23.84 16.25 -13.36
N PRO A 116 25.00 15.57 -13.32
CA PRO A 116 25.64 15.16 -12.09
C PRO A 116 26.37 16.32 -11.41
N TYR A 117 26.32 16.32 -10.08
CA TYR A 117 27.42 16.78 -9.23
C TYR A 117 27.75 15.67 -8.26
#